data_AF-A0A8D2EYM8-F1
#
_entry.id   AF-A0A8D2EYM8-F1
#
_cell.length_a   1.000
_cell.length_b   1.000
_cell.length_c   1.000
_cell.angle_alpha   90.00
_cell.angle_beta   90.00
_cell.angle_gamma   90.00
#
_symmetry.space_group_name_H-M   'P 1'
#
loop_
_entity.id
_entity.type
_entity.pdbx_description
1 polymer ?
#
loop_
_entity_poly.entity_id
_entity_poly.type
_entity_poly.pdbx_seq_one_letter_code
_entity_poly.pdbx_strand_id
1 'polypeptide(L)'
;MAGAGERKGKKDDNGIGTAIDFVLSNARLVLGVGGAAMLGIATLAVKRMYDRAISAPTSPTRLSHSGKRSWEEPNWMGSPRLLNRDMKTGLSRSLQTLPTDSSAFDTDTFCPPRPKPVARKGQVDLKKSRLRMSLQEKLLTYYRNRAAIPAGEQARAKQAAVDICAELRSFLRAKLPDMPLRDMYLSGSLYDDLQVVAADHIQLIVPLVLEQNLWSCIPGEDTIMNVPGFFLVRRENPEYFPRGSSYWDRCVVGGYLSPKTVADTFEKVVAGSINWPAIGSLLDYVIRPAPPPEALTLEVQYERDKHLFIDFLPSVTLGDTVLVAKPHRLAQYDNLWRLSLRPAETARLRALDQADSGCRSLCLKILKAICKSTPSLGHLTASQLTNVILLLAQEEADWSPDMLADRFLQALRGLISYLEAGILPSALNPKVNLFAELTPEEIDELGYTLYCSLSEPEVLLQT
;
A
#
# COMPACT_ATOMS: atom_id res chain seq x y z
N MET A 1 -71.29 54.56 16.18
CA MET A 1 -70.81 54.44 17.57
C MET A 1 -69.86 53.24 17.58
N ALA A 2 -68.54 53.43 17.70
CA ALA A 2 -67.76 53.64 18.94
C ALA A 2 -67.58 52.32 19.74
N GLY A 3 -66.41 51.90 20.23
CA GLY A 3 -65.01 52.40 20.14
C GLY A 3 -64.03 51.22 19.93
N ALA A 4 -62.70 51.37 19.76
CA ALA A 4 -61.73 51.86 20.75
C ALA A 4 -61.95 51.24 22.16
N GLY A 5 -61.00 50.61 22.85
CA GLY A 5 -59.54 50.53 22.66
C GLY A 5 -58.84 50.88 23.99
N GLU A 6 -57.80 50.13 24.38
CA GLU A 6 -56.89 50.43 25.52
C GLU A 6 -57.52 50.34 26.96
N ARG A 7 -56.81 50.12 28.08
CA ARG A 7 -55.40 49.78 28.39
C ARG A 7 -55.25 49.29 29.85
N LYS A 8 -54.23 48.44 30.10
CA LYS A 8 -53.29 48.48 31.25
C LYS A 8 -53.77 48.15 32.69
N GLY A 9 -53.15 47.11 33.28
CA GLY A 9 -53.21 46.79 34.71
C GLY A 9 -52.15 45.74 35.09
N LYS A 10 -50.93 46.17 35.41
CA LYS A 10 -49.74 45.31 35.59
C LYS A 10 -49.54 44.94 37.07
N LYS A 11 -49.26 43.66 37.37
CA LYS A 11 -48.45 43.28 38.52
C LYS A 11 -47.64 42.02 38.18
N ASP A 12 -46.33 42.15 38.25
CA ASP A 12 -45.37 41.09 37.98
C ASP A 12 -45.28 40.16 39.21
N ASP A 13 -45.09 38.84 38.99
CA ASP A 13 -44.13 37.98 39.70
C ASP A 13 -44.28 36.49 39.28
N ASN A 14 -43.36 36.03 38.43
CA ASN A 14 -42.66 34.73 38.46
C ASN A 14 -42.08 34.35 37.08
N GLY A 15 -41.05 35.07 36.65
CA GLY A 15 -40.23 34.75 35.48
C GLY A 15 -39.31 33.53 35.66
N ILE A 16 -39.80 32.47 36.29
CA ILE A 16 -39.06 31.22 36.57
C ILE A 16 -39.55 30.10 35.64
N GLY A 17 -40.85 30.04 35.33
CA GLY A 17 -41.42 28.99 34.46
C GLY A 17 -40.89 29.02 33.02
N THR A 18 -40.79 30.21 32.42
CA THR A 18 -40.36 30.38 31.02
C THR A 18 -38.87 30.13 30.78
N ALA A 19 -38.02 30.28 31.80
CA ALA A 19 -36.62 29.88 31.73
C ALA A 19 -36.46 28.35 31.81
N ILE A 20 -37.28 27.69 32.64
CA ILE A 20 -37.28 26.22 32.77
C ILE A 20 -37.74 25.54 31.47
N ASP A 21 -38.77 26.05 30.80
CA ASP A 21 -39.22 25.51 29.51
C ASP A 21 -38.19 25.72 28.37
N PHE A 22 -37.41 26.80 28.39
CA PHE A 22 -36.33 27.01 27.42
C PHE A 22 -35.14 26.07 27.66
N VAL A 23 -34.83 25.76 28.93
CA VAL A 23 -33.80 24.77 29.28
C VAL A 23 -34.26 23.34 28.98
N LEU A 24 -35.52 22.99 29.27
CA LEU A 24 -36.10 21.67 28.92
C LEU A 24 -36.22 21.44 27.41
N SER A 25 -36.54 22.48 26.65
CA SER A 25 -36.58 22.41 25.17
C SER A 25 -35.20 22.17 24.57
N ASN A 26 -34.14 22.78 25.12
CA ASN A 26 -32.77 22.52 24.69
C ASN A 26 -32.22 21.17 25.21
N ALA A 27 -32.61 20.74 26.42
CA ALA A 27 -32.24 19.42 26.94
C ALA A 27 -32.80 18.26 26.10
N ARG A 28 -34.00 18.42 25.51
CA ARG A 28 -34.56 17.45 24.54
C ARG A 28 -33.94 17.52 23.14
N LEU A 29 -33.23 18.60 22.80
CA LEU A 29 -32.50 18.69 21.52
C LEU A 29 -31.07 18.11 21.60
N VAL A 30 -30.48 18.01 22.81
CA VAL A 30 -29.11 17.51 23.03
C VAL A 30 -29.07 16.05 23.52
N LEU A 31 -30.22 15.44 23.85
CA LEU A 31 -30.32 14.01 24.22
C LEU A 31 -31.10 13.17 23.19
N GLY A 32 -30.87 13.43 21.90
CA GLY A 32 -31.28 12.55 20.80
C GLY A 32 -30.20 11.51 20.47
N VAL A 33 -30.52 10.22 20.62
CA VAL A 33 -29.78 9.03 20.12
C VAL A 33 -28.39 8.75 20.75
N GLY A 34 -27.65 9.73 21.27
CA GLY A 34 -26.29 9.50 21.82
C GLY A 34 -26.20 8.91 23.25
N GLY A 35 -27.24 9.05 24.08
CA GLY A 35 -27.13 8.84 25.53
C GLY A 35 -27.25 7.41 26.06
N ALA A 36 -27.92 6.50 25.33
CA ALA A 36 -28.26 5.17 25.86
C ALA A 36 -27.10 4.16 25.81
N ALA A 37 -26.17 4.30 24.87
CA ALA A 37 -25.08 3.34 24.67
C ALA A 37 -24.01 3.40 25.79
N MET A 38 -23.71 4.59 26.31
CA MET A 38 -22.63 4.79 27.30
C MET A 38 -22.92 4.16 28.68
N LEU A 39 -24.20 4.08 29.08
CA LEU A 39 -24.60 3.45 30.35
C LEU A 39 -24.58 1.90 30.30
N GLY A 40 -24.77 1.31 29.11
CA GLY A 40 -24.69 -0.16 28.92
C GLY A 40 -23.26 -0.70 28.91
N ILE A 41 -22.28 0.11 28.48
CA ILE A 41 -20.87 -0.31 28.40
C ILE A 41 -20.20 -0.29 29.78
N ALA A 42 -20.48 0.73 30.60
CA ALA A 42 -19.89 0.87 31.94
C ALA A 42 -20.29 -0.25 32.91
N THR A 43 -21.52 -0.78 32.80
CA THR A 43 -22.04 -1.82 33.72
C THR A 43 -21.54 -3.23 33.40
N LEU A 44 -21.18 -3.54 32.15
CA LEU A 44 -20.58 -4.83 31.77
C LEU A 44 -19.08 -4.94 32.11
N ALA A 45 -18.35 -3.82 32.09
CA ALA A 45 -16.91 -3.80 32.41
C ALA A 45 -16.63 -4.17 33.88
N VAL A 46 -17.42 -3.64 34.83
CA VAL A 46 -17.26 -3.93 36.25
C VAL A 46 -17.55 -5.40 36.58
N LYS A 47 -18.56 -6.01 35.93
CA LYS A 47 -18.92 -7.42 36.15
C LYS A 47 -17.83 -8.38 35.68
N ARG A 48 -17.15 -8.11 34.56
CA ARG A 48 -16.05 -8.96 34.04
C ARG A 48 -14.74 -8.86 34.82
N MET A 49 -14.52 -7.81 35.62
CA MET A 49 -13.32 -7.73 36.48
C MET A 49 -13.47 -8.49 37.79
N TYR A 50 -14.68 -8.63 38.34
CA TYR A 50 -14.90 -9.33 39.61
C TYR A 50 -14.78 -10.86 39.47
N ASP A 51 -15.35 -11.44 38.41
CA ASP A 51 -15.30 -12.89 38.16
C ASP A 51 -13.89 -13.42 37.80
N ARG A 52 -12.94 -12.52 37.47
CA ARG A 52 -11.56 -12.89 37.08
C ARG A 52 -10.55 -12.82 38.24
N ALA A 53 -10.98 -12.40 39.43
CA ALA A 53 -10.12 -12.27 40.62
C ALA A 53 -10.20 -13.47 41.59
N ILE A 54 -11.12 -14.41 41.37
CA ILE A 54 -11.37 -15.54 42.30
C ILE A 54 -11.55 -16.86 41.52
N SER A 55 -10.48 -17.43 40.94
CA SER A 55 -10.46 -18.84 40.52
C SER A 55 -9.08 -19.39 40.13
N ALA A 56 -8.34 -19.86 41.13
CA ALA A 56 -7.37 -20.97 41.02
C ALA A 56 -7.07 -21.49 42.44
N PRO A 57 -6.66 -22.77 42.64
CA PRO A 57 -6.55 -23.88 41.69
C PRO A 57 -7.39 -25.12 42.09
N THR A 58 -7.55 -26.09 41.18
CA THR A 58 -7.55 -27.54 41.52
C THR A 58 -7.55 -28.42 40.27
N SER A 59 -6.90 -29.57 40.38
CA SER A 59 -6.82 -30.68 39.41
C SER A 59 -6.77 -32.00 40.20
N PRO A 60 -6.84 -33.22 39.62
CA PRO A 60 -7.24 -33.64 38.27
C PRO A 60 -8.29 -34.79 38.28
N THR A 61 -8.84 -35.25 37.12
CA THR A 61 -8.97 -36.71 36.80
C THR A 61 -9.53 -37.07 35.39
N ARG A 62 -8.88 -38.07 34.78
CA ARG A 62 -9.39 -39.17 33.90
C ARG A 62 -10.14 -38.91 32.57
N LEU A 63 -9.38 -39.09 31.48
CA LEU A 63 -9.53 -40.18 30.47
C LEU A 63 -10.90 -40.51 29.84
N SER A 64 -11.00 -40.31 28.52
CA SER A 64 -11.41 -41.37 27.57
C SER A 64 -10.77 -41.15 26.19
N HIS A 65 -10.43 -42.23 25.47
CA HIS A 65 -9.67 -42.22 24.20
C HIS A 65 -10.46 -42.93 23.08
N SER A 66 -10.61 -42.28 21.91
CA SER A 66 -10.57 -42.89 20.56
C SER A 66 -10.73 -41.77 19.49
N GLY A 67 -10.02 -41.71 18.36
CA GLY A 67 -8.82 -42.41 17.90
C GLY A 67 -8.45 -41.97 16.47
N LYS A 68 -7.13 -41.94 16.12
CA LYS A 68 -6.51 -41.54 14.81
C LYS A 68 -6.55 -40.00 14.54
N ARG A 69 -5.53 -39.16 14.79
CA ARG A 69 -4.04 -39.08 14.54
C ARG A 69 -3.59 -38.78 13.11
N SER A 70 -2.77 -37.71 12.98
CA SER A 70 -1.79 -37.34 11.93
C SER A 70 -1.93 -35.86 11.52
N TRP A 71 -1.05 -34.89 11.78
CA TRP A 71 0.06 -34.66 12.76
C TRP A 71 0.03 -33.12 13.02
N GLU A 72 -0.06 -32.60 14.24
CA GLU A 72 1.02 -32.27 15.19
C GLU A 72 2.14 -31.32 14.68
N GLU A 73 1.93 -30.02 14.97
CA GLU A 73 2.93 -28.94 14.97
C GLU A 73 3.72 -28.92 16.30
N PRO A 74 5.02 -28.56 16.31
CA PRO A 74 5.74 -28.25 17.55
C PRO A 74 5.51 -26.78 17.96
N ASN A 75 4.55 -26.55 18.86
CA ASN A 75 4.21 -25.23 19.37
C ASN A 75 5.19 -24.77 20.47
N TRP A 76 6.13 -23.88 20.15
CA TRP A 76 6.98 -23.21 21.15
C TRP A 76 6.30 -21.95 21.68
N MET A 77 5.60 -22.07 22.80
CA MET A 77 5.07 -20.92 23.55
C MET A 77 6.20 -20.03 24.10
N GLY A 78 6.49 -18.94 23.40
CA GLY A 78 7.22 -17.78 23.91
C GLY A 78 6.25 -16.66 24.28
N SER A 79 6.14 -16.32 25.57
CA SER A 79 5.22 -15.26 26.05
C SER A 79 5.59 -13.87 25.51
N PRO A 80 4.64 -13.07 24.99
CA PRO A 80 4.91 -11.71 24.53
C PRO A 80 5.21 -10.79 25.71
N ARG A 81 6.47 -10.39 25.86
CA ARG A 81 6.87 -9.38 26.85
C ARG A 81 6.50 -7.99 26.32
N LEU A 82 5.37 -7.46 26.78
CA LEU A 82 5.04 -6.04 26.64
C LEU A 82 6.18 -5.19 27.20
N LEU A 83 6.81 -4.38 26.34
CA LEU A 83 7.91 -3.50 26.70
C LEU A 83 7.39 -2.32 27.54
N ASN A 84 7.72 -2.32 28.84
CA ASN A 84 7.33 -1.24 29.74
C ASN A 84 8.29 -0.04 29.63
N ARG A 85 7.77 1.15 29.94
CA ARG A 85 8.37 2.48 29.70
C ARG A 85 9.76 2.67 30.31
N ASP A 86 10.13 1.89 31.33
CA ASP A 86 11.41 1.98 32.04
C ASP A 86 12.61 1.36 31.29
N MET A 87 12.39 0.55 30.24
CA MET A 87 13.50 0.12 29.38
C MET A 87 14.05 1.27 28.51
N LYS A 88 13.24 2.30 28.19
CA LYS A 88 13.71 3.48 27.42
C LYS A 88 14.78 4.29 28.16
N THR A 89 14.76 4.35 29.49
CA THR A 89 15.73 5.12 30.28
C THR A 89 17.04 4.37 30.54
N GLY A 90 17.01 3.03 30.60
CA GLY A 90 18.22 2.20 30.67
C GLY A 90 19.05 2.22 29.37
N LEU A 91 18.38 2.25 28.22
CA LEU A 91 19.02 2.23 26.90
C LEU A 91 19.81 3.53 26.60
N SER A 92 19.30 4.70 27.02
CA SER A 92 20.00 5.98 26.87
C SER A 92 21.37 6.02 27.55
N ARG A 93 21.59 5.18 28.57
CA ARG A 93 22.86 5.11 29.32
C ARG A 93 23.93 4.26 28.63
N SER A 94 23.53 3.32 27.78
CA SER A 94 24.46 2.45 27.04
C SER A 94 25.03 3.13 25.79
N LEU A 95 24.41 4.22 25.33
CA LEU A 95 24.95 5.08 24.27
C LEU A 95 26.02 6.08 24.76
N GLN A 96 26.28 6.15 26.08
CA GLN A 96 27.31 7.02 26.67
C GLN A 96 28.66 6.31 26.90
N THR A 97 28.79 5.03 26.54
CA THR A 97 30.01 4.22 26.75
C THR A 97 30.66 3.78 25.44
N LEU A 98 30.84 4.73 24.52
CA LEU A 98 31.76 4.61 23.39
C LEU A 98 32.86 5.69 23.54
N PRO A 99 34.17 5.33 23.54
CA PRO A 99 35.22 6.32 23.78
C PRO A 99 35.29 7.35 22.65
N THR A 100 35.38 8.62 23.04
CA THR A 100 35.74 9.74 22.17
C THR A 100 37.00 10.38 22.75
N ASP A 101 37.93 10.80 21.88
CA ASP A 101 39.13 11.60 22.19
C ASP A 101 40.28 10.88 22.98
N SER A 102 41.56 11.27 22.89
CA SER A 102 42.24 12.36 22.16
C SER A 102 43.73 12.05 21.85
N SER A 103 44.33 12.92 21.04
CA SER A 103 45.77 13.05 20.77
C SER A 103 46.66 13.32 22.00
N ALA A 104 47.88 12.74 22.02
CA ALA A 104 49.08 13.34 22.61
C ALA A 104 50.35 12.76 21.95
N PHE A 105 51.40 13.58 21.79
CA PHE A 105 52.72 13.20 21.25
C PHE A 105 53.63 12.64 22.35
N ASP A 106 54.60 11.78 21.98
CA ASP A 106 56.01 11.97 22.34
C ASP A 106 56.97 11.12 21.47
N THR A 107 58.27 11.43 21.54
CA THR A 107 59.25 11.27 20.44
C THR A 107 60.23 10.08 20.50
N ASP A 108 60.74 9.73 19.32
CA ASP A 108 62.05 9.14 18.97
C ASP A 108 62.75 8.10 19.87
N THR A 109 62.99 6.89 19.30
CA THR A 109 64.38 6.39 19.13
C THR A 109 64.49 5.37 17.97
N PHE A 110 65.53 5.48 17.14
CA PHE A 110 65.86 4.53 16.05
C PHE A 110 66.78 3.39 16.53
N CYS A 111 66.52 2.12 16.13
CA CYS A 111 67.48 1.24 15.40
C CYS A 111 66.93 -0.18 15.10
N PRO A 112 67.36 -0.87 14.00
CA PRO A 112 66.84 -2.18 13.56
C PRO A 112 67.92 -3.30 13.56
N PRO A 113 67.77 -4.45 12.87
CA PRO A 113 66.86 -5.57 13.13
C PRO A 113 67.57 -6.96 13.24
N ARG A 114 66.88 -8.02 13.68
CA ARG A 114 67.28 -9.43 13.43
C ARG A 114 66.07 -10.34 13.09
N PRO A 115 66.24 -11.45 12.32
CA PRO A 115 65.12 -11.99 11.53
C PRO A 115 64.68 -13.44 11.83
N LYS A 116 63.40 -13.72 11.50
CA LYS A 116 62.77 -15.03 11.19
C LYS A 116 62.49 -16.00 12.38
N PRO A 117 61.53 -16.96 12.23
CA PRO A 117 60.78 -17.32 11.02
C PRO A 117 59.25 -17.11 11.08
N VAL A 118 58.67 -16.83 9.91
CA VAL A 118 57.22 -16.87 9.63
C VAL A 118 56.87 -18.23 9.03
N ALA A 119 55.87 -18.94 9.56
CA ALA A 119 54.93 -19.77 8.77
C ALA A 119 53.77 -20.36 9.61
N ARG A 120 52.56 -20.28 9.03
CA ARG A 120 51.40 -21.23 9.13
C ARG A 120 50.03 -20.75 9.63
N LYS A 121 49.87 -19.68 10.43
CA LYS A 121 48.50 -19.22 10.81
C LYS A 121 47.80 -18.32 9.76
N GLY A 122 48.51 -17.42 9.10
CA GLY A 122 47.87 -16.40 8.24
C GLY A 122 47.16 -16.91 6.98
N GLN A 123 47.50 -18.11 6.47
CA GLN A 123 47.02 -18.54 5.14
C GLN A 123 45.59 -19.12 5.14
N VAL A 124 45.06 -19.52 6.30
CA VAL A 124 43.67 -19.97 6.43
C VAL A 124 42.73 -18.77 6.61
N ASP A 125 43.12 -17.81 7.46
CA ASP A 125 42.32 -16.61 7.68
C ASP A 125 42.36 -15.65 6.47
N LEU A 126 43.49 -15.54 5.75
CA LEU A 126 43.54 -14.82 4.48
C LEU A 126 42.73 -15.50 3.35
N LYS A 127 42.46 -16.80 3.43
CA LYS A 127 41.51 -17.47 2.51
C LYS A 127 40.05 -17.27 2.93
N LYS A 128 39.77 -17.20 4.23
CA LYS A 128 38.42 -16.89 4.75
C LYS A 128 38.04 -15.41 4.63
N SER A 129 39.01 -14.48 4.69
CA SER A 129 38.77 -13.06 4.47
C SER A 129 38.68 -12.67 2.99
N ARG A 130 39.32 -13.42 2.08
CA ARG A 130 39.30 -13.18 0.62
C ARG A 130 37.96 -13.42 -0.09
N LEU A 131 36.92 -13.88 0.60
CA LEU A 131 35.60 -14.18 0.03
C LEU A 131 34.42 -13.66 0.86
N ARG A 132 34.64 -12.70 1.77
CA ARG A 132 33.54 -11.87 2.26
C ARG A 132 33.24 -10.81 1.19
N MET A 133 32.34 -11.15 0.27
CA MET A 133 31.81 -10.17 -0.68
C MET A 133 31.27 -8.96 0.07
N SER A 134 31.50 -7.76 -0.46
CA SER A 134 30.93 -6.53 0.08
C SER A 134 29.40 -6.54 -0.05
N LEU A 135 28.70 -5.73 0.75
CA LEU A 135 27.24 -5.57 0.61
C LEU A 135 26.88 -5.13 -0.83
N GLN A 136 27.68 -4.23 -1.40
CA GLN A 136 27.60 -3.80 -2.80
C GLN A 136 27.62 -4.97 -3.80
N GLU A 137 28.61 -5.86 -3.70
CA GLU A 137 28.71 -7.06 -4.54
C GLU A 137 27.56 -8.04 -4.33
N LYS A 138 27.09 -8.19 -3.08
CA LYS A 138 25.94 -9.05 -2.74
C LYS A 138 24.65 -8.51 -3.34
N LEU A 139 24.39 -7.21 -3.25
CA LEU A 139 23.24 -6.52 -3.86
C LEU A 139 23.24 -6.68 -5.38
N LEU A 140 24.38 -6.47 -6.05
CA LEU A 140 24.50 -6.67 -7.50
C LEU A 140 24.34 -8.13 -7.92
N THR A 141 24.79 -9.08 -7.10
CA THR A 141 24.63 -10.52 -7.35
C THR A 141 23.19 -10.97 -7.14
N TYR A 142 22.54 -10.50 -6.08
CA TYR A 142 21.11 -10.70 -5.84
C TYR A 142 20.27 -10.12 -6.99
N TYR A 143 20.62 -8.92 -7.47
CA TYR A 143 19.93 -8.33 -8.62
C TYR A 143 20.01 -9.24 -9.85
N ARG A 144 21.20 -9.71 -10.23
CA ARG A 144 21.39 -10.55 -11.42
C ARG A 144 20.73 -11.92 -11.30
N ASN A 145 20.75 -12.53 -10.11
CA ASN A 145 20.31 -13.92 -9.91
C ASN A 145 18.84 -14.05 -9.49
N ARG A 146 18.25 -13.01 -8.89
CA ARG A 146 16.92 -13.06 -8.27
C ARG A 146 15.99 -11.94 -8.72
N ALA A 147 16.46 -10.69 -8.78
CA ALA A 147 15.59 -9.56 -9.11
C ALA A 147 15.36 -9.39 -10.61
N ALA A 148 16.37 -9.63 -11.45
CA ALA A 148 16.28 -9.47 -12.90
C ALA A 148 15.48 -10.61 -13.54
N ILE A 149 14.46 -10.24 -14.31
CA ILE A 149 13.67 -11.20 -15.10
C ILE A 149 14.49 -11.60 -16.34
N PRO A 150 14.51 -12.90 -16.73
CA PRO A 150 15.13 -13.32 -17.99
C PRO A 150 14.52 -12.57 -19.19
N ALA A 151 15.37 -11.99 -20.05
CA ALA A 151 14.91 -11.16 -21.16
C ALA A 151 13.91 -11.87 -22.11
N GLY A 152 14.07 -13.18 -22.32
CA GLY A 152 13.14 -13.99 -23.11
C GLY A 152 11.75 -14.13 -22.47
N GLU A 153 11.69 -14.34 -21.15
CA GLU A 153 10.42 -14.38 -20.40
C GLU A 153 9.74 -13.00 -20.45
N GLN A 154 10.50 -11.93 -20.19
CA GLN A 154 9.96 -10.57 -20.20
C GLN A 154 9.42 -10.17 -21.58
N ALA A 155 10.11 -10.53 -22.67
CA ALA A 155 9.68 -10.26 -24.03
C ALA A 155 8.39 -11.00 -24.39
N ARG A 156 8.27 -12.29 -24.04
CA ARG A 156 7.07 -13.10 -24.30
C ARG A 156 5.86 -12.64 -23.50
N ALA A 157 6.04 -12.31 -22.22
CA ALA A 157 4.96 -11.76 -21.40
C ALA A 157 4.49 -10.38 -21.92
N LYS A 158 5.40 -9.50 -22.36
CA LYS A 158 5.04 -8.24 -23.03
C LYS A 158 4.27 -8.50 -24.32
N GLN A 159 4.71 -9.44 -25.15
CA GLN A 159 4.05 -9.79 -26.42
C GLN A 159 2.62 -10.30 -26.18
N ALA A 160 2.44 -11.27 -25.28
CA ALA A 160 1.12 -11.81 -24.95
C ALA A 160 0.13 -10.73 -24.48
N ALA A 161 0.60 -9.76 -23.69
CA ALA A 161 -0.21 -8.62 -23.27
C ALA A 161 -0.59 -7.68 -24.43
N VAL A 162 0.32 -7.46 -25.40
CA VAL A 162 0.06 -6.64 -26.59
C VAL A 162 -0.98 -7.30 -27.48
N ASP A 163 -0.85 -8.61 -27.72
CA ASP A 163 -1.77 -9.36 -28.58
C ASP A 163 -3.18 -9.42 -27.98
N ILE A 164 -3.30 -9.69 -26.68
CA ILE A 164 -4.59 -9.65 -25.96
C ILE A 164 -5.21 -8.24 -25.97
N CYS A 165 -4.40 -7.18 -25.83
CA CYS A 165 -4.89 -5.81 -25.92
C CYS A 165 -5.41 -5.48 -27.33
N ALA A 166 -4.75 -5.96 -28.39
CA ALA A 166 -5.18 -5.78 -29.77
C ALA A 166 -6.52 -6.48 -30.05
N GLU A 167 -6.65 -7.75 -29.66
CA GLU A 167 -7.88 -8.54 -29.81
C GLU A 167 -9.05 -7.94 -29.01
N LEU A 168 -8.81 -7.54 -27.76
CA LEU A 168 -9.82 -6.90 -26.93
C LEU A 168 -10.31 -5.58 -27.53
N ARG A 169 -9.40 -4.77 -28.10
CA ARG A 169 -9.76 -3.51 -28.79
C ARG A 169 -10.64 -3.76 -30.01
N SER A 170 -10.36 -4.83 -30.77
CA SER A 170 -11.21 -5.26 -31.88
C SER A 170 -12.61 -5.66 -31.39
N PHE A 171 -12.67 -6.50 -30.35
CA PHE A 171 -13.91 -7.00 -29.76
C PHE A 171 -14.79 -5.88 -29.19
N LEU A 172 -14.25 -4.98 -28.37
CA LEU A 172 -15.04 -3.93 -27.71
C LEU A 172 -15.64 -2.95 -28.73
N ARG A 173 -14.90 -2.57 -29.78
CA ARG A 173 -15.42 -1.74 -30.88
C ARG A 173 -16.58 -2.42 -31.63
N ALA A 174 -16.56 -3.75 -31.75
CA ALA A 174 -17.61 -4.51 -32.43
C ALA A 174 -18.84 -4.79 -31.57
N LYS A 175 -18.68 -4.89 -30.23
CA LYS A 175 -19.77 -5.27 -29.31
C LYS A 175 -20.39 -4.12 -28.53
N LEU A 176 -19.65 -3.04 -28.30
CA LEU A 176 -20.07 -1.89 -27.51
C LEU A 176 -19.78 -0.57 -28.26
N PRO A 177 -20.32 -0.39 -29.49
CA PRO A 177 -20.06 0.82 -30.29
C PRO A 177 -20.54 2.10 -29.60
N ASP A 178 -21.59 2.00 -28.76
CA ASP A 178 -22.14 3.13 -28.00
C ASP A 178 -21.33 3.48 -26.74
N MET A 179 -20.37 2.63 -26.32
CA MET A 179 -19.54 2.91 -25.14
C MET A 179 -18.44 3.91 -25.51
N PRO A 180 -18.38 5.10 -24.87
CA PRO A 180 -17.41 6.12 -25.20
C PRO A 180 -16.04 5.77 -24.58
N LEU A 181 -15.26 4.96 -25.32
CA LEU A 181 -13.99 4.36 -24.91
C LEU A 181 -12.87 4.79 -25.88
N ARG A 182 -11.71 5.22 -25.35
CA ARG A 182 -10.48 5.43 -26.14
C ARG A 182 -9.71 4.11 -26.27
N ASP A 183 -8.71 4.10 -27.16
CA ASP A 183 -7.82 2.95 -27.31
C ASP A 183 -7.16 2.57 -25.98
N MET A 184 -7.37 1.32 -25.58
CA MET A 184 -6.75 0.71 -24.41
C MET A 184 -5.24 0.62 -24.61
N TYR A 185 -4.51 0.72 -23.50
CA TYR A 185 -3.05 0.67 -23.51
C TYR A 185 -2.50 -0.05 -22.28
N LEU A 186 -1.29 -0.61 -22.45
CA LEU A 186 -0.61 -1.32 -21.38
C LEU A 186 0.11 -0.34 -20.43
N SER A 187 0.12 -0.71 -19.16
CA SER A 187 0.79 -0.03 -18.06
C SER A 187 1.24 -1.08 -17.04
N GLY A 188 1.85 -0.67 -15.93
CA GLY A 188 2.36 -1.57 -14.90
C GLY A 188 3.87 -1.83 -15.04
N SER A 189 4.45 -2.50 -14.04
CA SER A 189 5.92 -2.56 -13.94
C SER A 189 6.59 -3.42 -14.99
N LEU A 190 5.86 -4.33 -15.67
CA LEU A 190 6.39 -5.09 -16.80
C LEU A 190 6.81 -4.15 -17.93
N TYR A 191 5.94 -3.18 -18.24
CA TYR A 191 6.09 -2.25 -19.36
C TYR A 191 7.22 -1.23 -19.11
N ASP A 192 7.33 -0.71 -17.88
CA ASP A 192 8.37 0.26 -17.48
C ASP A 192 9.74 -0.39 -17.12
N ASP A 193 9.94 -1.69 -17.37
CA ASP A 193 11.16 -2.46 -17.01
C ASP A 193 11.50 -2.48 -15.50
N LEU A 194 10.53 -2.17 -14.65
CA LEU A 194 10.63 -2.13 -13.18
C LEU A 194 10.10 -3.40 -12.49
N GLN A 195 9.62 -4.40 -13.22
CA GLN A 195 9.21 -5.68 -12.63
C GLN A 195 10.43 -6.54 -12.28
N VAL A 196 10.21 -7.49 -11.36
CA VAL A 196 11.25 -8.27 -10.71
C VAL A 196 10.79 -9.70 -10.43
N VAL A 197 11.75 -10.61 -10.33
CA VAL A 197 11.59 -12.06 -10.07
C VAL A 197 10.92 -12.82 -11.23
N ALA A 198 9.75 -12.41 -11.69
CA ALA A 198 9.01 -13.02 -12.80
C ALA A 198 8.20 -11.98 -13.58
N ALA A 199 7.90 -12.25 -14.86
CA ALA A 199 6.96 -11.45 -15.64
C ALA A 199 5.53 -11.97 -15.44
N ASP A 200 4.96 -11.65 -14.28
CA ASP A 200 3.72 -12.23 -13.77
C ASP A 200 2.54 -11.25 -13.67
N HIS A 201 2.75 -9.96 -13.93
CA HIS A 201 1.72 -8.93 -13.71
C HIS A 201 1.86 -7.73 -14.66
N ILE A 202 0.75 -7.33 -15.27
CA ILE A 202 0.63 -6.11 -16.09
C ILE A 202 -0.77 -5.50 -15.93
N GLN A 203 -0.89 -4.21 -16.23
CA GLN A 203 -2.16 -3.48 -16.17
C GLN A 203 -2.61 -3.09 -17.57
N LEU A 204 -3.87 -3.34 -17.90
CA LEU A 204 -4.50 -2.88 -19.14
C LEU A 204 -5.44 -1.73 -18.77
N ILE A 205 -5.05 -0.51 -19.14
CA ILE A 205 -5.83 0.69 -18.85
C ILE A 205 -6.99 0.77 -19.85
N VAL A 206 -8.19 1.02 -19.33
CA VAL A 206 -9.44 1.14 -20.08
C VAL A 206 -9.91 2.60 -19.99
N PRO A 207 -9.41 3.49 -20.89
CA PRO A 207 -9.64 4.93 -20.81
C PRO A 207 -11.04 5.35 -21.29
N LEU A 208 -11.93 5.53 -20.33
CA LEU A 208 -13.31 5.97 -20.51
C LEU A 208 -13.37 7.48 -20.78
N VAL A 209 -14.20 7.89 -21.73
CA VAL A 209 -14.43 9.31 -22.04
C VAL A 209 -15.63 9.82 -21.25
N LEU A 210 -15.39 10.83 -20.41
CA LEU A 210 -16.42 11.61 -19.73
C LEU A 210 -16.65 12.95 -20.44
N GLU A 211 -17.90 13.37 -20.56
CA GLU A 211 -18.30 14.63 -21.16
C GLU A 211 -18.01 15.80 -20.21
N GLN A 212 -17.10 16.71 -20.58
CA GLN A 212 -16.57 17.74 -19.66
C GLN A 212 -17.62 18.60 -18.94
N ASN A 213 -18.78 18.84 -19.56
CA ASN A 213 -19.86 19.67 -19.00
C ASN A 213 -20.86 18.89 -18.11
N LEU A 214 -20.74 17.57 -18.03
CA LEU A 214 -21.63 16.68 -17.28
C LEU A 214 -20.97 16.08 -16.03
N TRP A 215 -19.65 16.22 -15.84
CA TRP A 215 -18.91 15.57 -14.77
C TRP A 215 -17.90 16.49 -14.11
N SER A 216 -17.84 16.47 -12.78
CA SER A 216 -16.78 17.11 -12.00
C SER A 216 -16.12 16.12 -11.05
N CYS A 217 -14.89 16.40 -10.63
CA CYS A 217 -14.19 15.63 -9.60
C CYS A 217 -14.09 16.45 -8.30
N ILE A 218 -14.40 15.82 -7.17
CA ILE A 218 -14.32 16.43 -5.83
C ILE A 218 -13.23 15.66 -5.05
N PRO A 219 -12.18 16.33 -4.54
CA PRO A 219 -11.13 15.70 -3.74
C PRO A 219 -11.72 15.04 -2.48
N GLY A 220 -11.25 13.84 -2.15
CA GLY A 220 -11.78 13.05 -1.05
C GLY A 220 -11.59 13.71 0.32
N GLU A 221 -10.55 14.54 0.48
CA GLU A 221 -10.37 15.40 1.67
C GLU A 221 -11.46 16.48 1.84
N ASP A 222 -12.09 16.92 0.75
CA ASP A 222 -13.16 17.93 0.76
C ASP A 222 -14.55 17.29 0.95
N THR A 223 -14.60 15.97 1.16
CA THR A 223 -15.84 15.20 1.40
C THR A 223 -15.95 14.74 2.85
N ILE A 224 -17.16 14.33 3.27
CA ILE A 224 -17.39 13.69 4.57
C ILE A 224 -16.56 12.41 4.81
N MET A 225 -16.00 11.80 3.76
CA MET A 225 -15.17 10.61 3.88
C MET A 225 -13.73 10.95 4.31
N ASN A 226 -13.28 12.18 4.05
CA ASN A 226 -11.95 12.72 4.36
C ASN A 226 -10.79 11.77 4.00
N VAL A 227 -10.74 11.31 2.74
CA VAL A 227 -9.70 10.38 2.25
C VAL A 227 -8.87 11.05 1.13
N PRO A 228 -7.68 11.61 1.44
CA PRO A 228 -6.78 12.17 0.44
C PRO A 228 -6.33 11.13 -0.60
N GLY A 229 -6.12 11.57 -1.84
CA GLY A 229 -5.71 10.68 -2.94
C GLY A 229 -6.84 9.84 -3.54
N PHE A 230 -8.06 10.05 -3.06
CA PHE A 230 -9.30 9.52 -3.61
C PHE A 230 -10.24 10.67 -4.01
N PHE A 231 -11.20 10.41 -4.89
CA PHE A 231 -12.10 11.44 -5.46
C PHE A 231 -13.52 10.89 -5.62
N LEU A 232 -14.52 11.76 -5.43
CA LEU A 232 -15.86 11.54 -5.97
C LEU A 232 -15.96 12.14 -7.37
N VAL A 233 -16.67 11.46 -8.27
CA VAL A 233 -17.02 11.99 -9.59
C VAL A 233 -18.51 12.31 -9.59
N ARG A 234 -18.89 13.59 -9.63
CA ARG A 234 -20.28 14.06 -9.51
C ARG A 234 -20.89 14.32 -10.88
N ARG A 235 -22.17 13.96 -11.06
CA ARG A 235 -22.97 14.31 -12.24
C ARG A 235 -23.46 15.75 -12.12
N GLU A 236 -22.96 16.61 -12.99
CA GLU A 236 -23.35 18.02 -13.09
C GLU A 236 -24.58 18.21 -13.98
N ASN A 237 -25.27 19.35 -13.80
CA ASN A 237 -26.38 19.81 -14.64
C ASN A 237 -27.51 18.76 -14.89
N PRO A 238 -27.97 17.97 -13.90
CA PRO A 238 -28.97 16.91 -14.13
C PRO A 238 -30.35 17.45 -14.56
N GLU A 239 -30.70 18.69 -14.19
CA GLU A 239 -31.97 19.33 -14.56
C GLU A 239 -32.01 19.75 -16.03
N TYR A 240 -30.87 20.17 -16.60
CA TYR A 240 -30.77 20.61 -17.99
C TYR A 240 -30.43 19.46 -18.95
N PHE A 241 -29.56 18.55 -18.50
CA PHE A 241 -29.19 17.33 -19.21
C PHE A 241 -29.69 16.11 -18.40
N PRO A 242 -30.94 15.65 -18.61
CA PRO A 242 -31.55 14.59 -17.81
C PRO A 242 -30.81 13.26 -17.95
N ARG A 243 -31.10 12.32 -17.03
CA ARG A 243 -30.49 10.97 -17.04
C ARG A 243 -30.77 10.26 -18.36
N GLY A 244 -29.71 9.78 -19.00
CA GLY A 244 -29.71 9.25 -20.37
C GLY A 244 -29.01 10.17 -21.38
N SER A 245 -28.66 11.40 -20.98
CA SER A 245 -27.84 12.32 -21.80
C SER A 245 -26.38 11.87 -21.91
N SER A 246 -25.88 11.13 -20.91
CA SER A 246 -24.56 10.47 -20.96
C SER A 246 -24.72 8.95 -20.94
N TYR A 247 -23.83 8.24 -21.65
CA TYR A 247 -23.72 6.78 -21.55
C TYR A 247 -23.56 6.33 -20.08
N TRP A 248 -22.81 7.09 -19.30
CA TRP A 248 -22.44 6.78 -17.91
C TRP A 248 -23.54 7.07 -16.88
N ASP A 249 -24.67 7.67 -17.27
CA ASP A 249 -25.83 7.87 -16.38
C ASP A 249 -26.39 6.53 -15.82
N ARG A 250 -26.09 5.41 -16.50
CA ARG A 250 -26.37 4.03 -16.06
C ARG A 250 -25.52 3.56 -14.86
N CYS A 251 -24.37 4.19 -14.63
CA CYS A 251 -23.43 3.90 -13.55
C CYS A 251 -23.52 4.94 -12.40
N VAL A 252 -24.53 5.83 -12.45
CA VAL A 252 -24.73 6.87 -11.43
C VAL A 252 -25.54 6.35 -10.24
N VAL A 253 -24.92 6.40 -9.07
CA VAL A 253 -25.49 6.07 -7.76
C VAL A 253 -25.47 7.32 -6.89
N GLY A 254 -26.64 7.76 -6.39
CA GLY A 254 -26.73 8.93 -5.50
C GLY A 254 -26.25 10.27 -6.08
N GLY A 255 -26.21 10.41 -7.41
CA GLY A 255 -25.68 11.60 -8.09
C GLY A 255 -24.17 11.55 -8.41
N TYR A 256 -23.49 10.45 -8.07
CA TYR A 256 -22.07 10.23 -8.34
C TYR A 256 -21.86 9.03 -9.28
N LEU A 257 -20.84 9.10 -10.14
CA LEU A 257 -20.40 7.98 -10.96
C LEU A 257 -19.66 6.96 -10.07
N SER A 258 -20.30 5.83 -9.78
CA SER A 258 -19.71 4.82 -8.91
C SER A 258 -18.62 4.04 -9.65
N PRO A 259 -17.36 4.03 -9.18
CA PRO A 259 -16.29 3.25 -9.80
C PRO A 259 -16.59 1.75 -9.72
N LYS A 260 -17.25 1.31 -8.65
CA LYS A 260 -17.76 -0.06 -8.50
C LYS A 260 -18.76 -0.42 -9.59
N THR A 261 -19.79 0.41 -9.82
CA THR A 261 -20.77 0.13 -10.88
C THR A 261 -20.15 0.18 -12.29
N VAL A 262 -19.10 0.98 -12.49
CA VAL A 262 -18.30 0.97 -13.73
C VAL A 262 -17.50 -0.33 -13.85
N ALA A 263 -16.82 -0.76 -12.78
CA ALA A 263 -16.11 -2.04 -12.70
C ALA A 263 -17.04 -3.23 -12.97
N ASP A 264 -18.15 -3.35 -12.23
CA ASP A 264 -19.18 -4.39 -12.42
C ASP A 264 -19.72 -4.44 -13.86
N THR A 265 -19.79 -3.30 -14.54
CA THR A 265 -20.22 -3.21 -15.94
C THR A 265 -19.16 -3.78 -16.87
N PHE A 266 -17.87 -3.52 -16.60
CA PHE A 266 -16.76 -4.07 -17.37
C PHE A 266 -16.53 -5.55 -17.08
N GLU A 267 -16.66 -6.00 -15.83
CA GLU A 267 -16.61 -7.42 -15.43
C GLU A 267 -17.62 -8.27 -16.21
N LYS A 268 -18.86 -7.80 -16.37
CA LYS A 268 -19.89 -8.51 -17.15
C LYS A 268 -19.54 -8.64 -18.63
N VAL A 269 -18.78 -7.69 -19.18
CA VAL A 269 -18.26 -7.76 -20.55
C VAL A 269 -17.10 -8.74 -20.62
N VAL A 270 -16.12 -8.62 -19.71
CA VAL A 270 -14.94 -9.47 -19.60
C VAL A 270 -15.33 -10.93 -19.38
N ALA A 271 -16.05 -11.26 -18.31
CA ALA A 271 -16.39 -12.63 -17.96
C ALA A 271 -17.56 -13.21 -18.79
N GLY A 272 -18.53 -12.38 -19.18
CA GLY A 272 -19.79 -12.84 -19.75
C GLY A 272 -19.94 -12.71 -21.27
N SER A 273 -19.18 -11.83 -21.93
CA SER A 273 -19.35 -11.55 -23.37
C SER A 273 -18.20 -12.06 -24.23
N ILE A 274 -17.00 -12.20 -23.68
CA ILE A 274 -15.79 -12.57 -24.43
C ILE A 274 -15.55 -14.08 -24.39
N ASN A 275 -15.31 -14.67 -25.57
CA ASN A 275 -14.92 -16.07 -25.70
C ASN A 275 -13.39 -16.21 -25.53
N TRP A 276 -12.91 -16.16 -24.29
CA TRP A 276 -11.48 -16.31 -23.98
C TRP A 276 -10.83 -17.58 -24.53
N PRO A 277 -11.48 -18.77 -24.50
CA PRO A 277 -10.93 -19.96 -25.14
C PRO A 277 -10.68 -19.81 -26.65
N ALA A 278 -11.52 -19.06 -27.37
CA ALA A 278 -11.32 -18.81 -28.81
C ALA A 278 -10.14 -17.85 -29.06
N ILE A 279 -10.01 -16.78 -28.28
CA ILE A 279 -8.86 -15.86 -28.36
C ILE A 279 -7.56 -16.61 -27.98
N GLY A 280 -7.60 -17.42 -26.92
CA GLY A 280 -6.47 -18.24 -26.50
C GLY A 280 -6.04 -19.23 -27.60
N SER A 281 -7.00 -19.91 -28.23
CA SER A 281 -6.72 -20.83 -29.35
C SER A 281 -6.15 -20.14 -30.60
N LEU A 282 -6.47 -18.86 -30.82
CA LEU A 282 -5.93 -18.05 -31.90
C LEU A 282 -4.48 -17.61 -31.63
N LEU A 283 -4.15 -17.33 -30.36
CA LEU A 283 -2.86 -16.79 -29.93
C LEU A 283 -1.89 -17.85 -29.35
N ASP A 284 -2.29 -19.13 -29.31
CA ASP A 284 -1.59 -20.24 -28.63
C ASP A 284 -1.37 -20.02 -27.11
N TYR A 285 -2.37 -19.41 -26.45
CA TYR A 285 -2.37 -19.13 -25.00
C TYR A 285 -3.57 -19.80 -24.31
N VAL A 286 -3.40 -20.18 -23.04
CA VAL A 286 -4.57 -20.53 -22.19
C VAL A 286 -4.99 -19.29 -21.42
N ILE A 287 -6.09 -18.66 -21.84
CA ILE A 287 -6.63 -17.44 -21.22
C ILE A 287 -7.88 -17.79 -20.42
N ARG A 288 -7.92 -17.39 -19.14
CA ARG A 288 -9.10 -17.53 -18.28
C ARG A 288 -9.29 -16.30 -17.38
N PRO A 289 -10.54 -15.84 -17.13
CA PRO A 289 -10.79 -14.88 -16.07
C PRO A 289 -10.44 -15.48 -14.71
N ALA A 290 -9.81 -14.69 -13.85
CA ALA A 290 -9.49 -15.08 -12.49
C ALA A 290 -10.79 -15.27 -11.67
N PRO A 291 -10.80 -16.17 -10.67
CA PRO A 291 -11.94 -16.33 -9.78
C PRO A 291 -12.13 -15.09 -8.89
N PRO A 292 -13.35 -14.80 -8.42
CA PRO A 292 -13.57 -13.78 -7.40
C PRO A 292 -12.69 -14.02 -6.15
N PRO A 293 -12.12 -12.97 -5.53
CA PRO A 293 -12.48 -11.56 -5.68
C PRO A 293 -11.80 -10.81 -6.85
N GLU A 294 -10.92 -11.44 -7.62
CA GLU A 294 -10.12 -10.78 -8.68
C GLU A 294 -10.86 -10.72 -10.04
N ALA A 295 -12.14 -10.32 -10.02
CA ALA A 295 -13.04 -10.43 -11.18
C ALA A 295 -12.67 -9.54 -12.39
N LEU A 296 -11.78 -8.55 -12.21
CA LEU A 296 -11.19 -7.73 -13.27
C LEU A 296 -9.78 -8.19 -13.70
N THR A 297 -9.34 -9.40 -13.33
CA THR A 297 -8.03 -9.94 -13.71
C THR A 297 -8.18 -11.11 -14.68
N LEU A 298 -7.36 -11.15 -15.73
CA LEU A 298 -7.18 -12.33 -16.58
C LEU A 298 -5.89 -13.05 -16.22
N GLU A 299 -5.96 -14.37 -16.11
CA GLU A 299 -4.80 -15.22 -16.08
C GLU A 299 -4.50 -15.73 -17.51
N VAL A 300 -3.27 -15.50 -17.96
CA VAL A 300 -2.78 -15.85 -19.29
C VAL A 300 -1.58 -16.77 -19.14
N GLN A 301 -1.75 -18.05 -19.46
CA GLN A 301 -0.63 -18.96 -19.58
C GLN A 301 0.03 -18.76 -20.96
N TYR A 302 1.18 -18.08 -20.97
CA TYR A 302 1.93 -17.73 -22.19
C TYR A 302 3.10 -18.69 -22.47
N GLU A 303 3.53 -19.47 -21.48
CA GLU A 303 4.46 -20.60 -21.64
C GLU A 303 4.11 -21.74 -20.66
N ARG A 304 4.77 -22.88 -20.80
CA ARG A 304 4.70 -23.97 -19.81
C ARG A 304 5.14 -23.43 -18.43
N ASP A 305 4.29 -23.64 -17.43
CA ASP A 305 4.49 -23.21 -16.04
C ASP A 305 4.71 -21.70 -15.84
N LYS A 306 4.30 -20.85 -16.80
CA LYS A 306 4.41 -19.38 -16.73
C LYS A 306 3.09 -18.70 -17.02
N HIS A 307 2.66 -17.88 -16.06
CA HIS A 307 1.36 -17.23 -16.03
C HIS A 307 1.55 -15.72 -15.89
N LEU A 308 0.77 -14.95 -16.64
CA LEU A 308 0.70 -13.49 -16.58
C LEU A 308 -0.70 -13.09 -16.13
N PHE A 309 -0.78 -12.29 -15.07
CA PHE A 309 -2.01 -11.68 -14.62
C PHE A 309 -2.16 -10.29 -15.27
N ILE A 310 -3.26 -10.07 -15.97
CA ILE A 310 -3.62 -8.79 -16.63
C ILE A 310 -4.78 -8.16 -15.87
N ASP A 311 -4.52 -7.10 -15.10
CA ASP A 311 -5.55 -6.33 -14.41
C ASP A 311 -6.20 -5.31 -15.36
N PHE A 312 -7.52 -5.35 -15.48
CA PHE A 312 -8.29 -4.29 -16.12
C PHE A 312 -8.49 -3.11 -15.18
N LEU A 313 -8.04 -1.93 -15.59
CA LEU A 313 -8.22 -0.69 -14.83
C LEU A 313 -9.02 0.34 -15.64
N PRO A 314 -10.35 0.41 -15.43
CA PRO A 314 -11.16 1.52 -15.90
C PRO A 314 -10.60 2.84 -15.38
N SER A 315 -10.38 3.78 -16.29
CA SER A 315 -9.79 5.09 -15.98
C SER A 315 -10.59 6.21 -16.61
N VAL A 316 -10.74 7.33 -15.89
CA VAL A 316 -11.36 8.56 -16.38
C VAL A 316 -10.40 9.72 -16.22
N THR A 317 -10.55 10.75 -17.06
CA THR A 317 -9.75 11.99 -16.99
C THR A 317 -10.68 13.19 -16.94
N LEU A 318 -10.52 14.02 -15.91
CA LEU A 318 -11.31 15.24 -15.68
C LEU A 318 -10.35 16.39 -15.42
N GLY A 319 -10.25 17.31 -16.39
CA GLY A 319 -9.13 18.26 -16.45
C GLY A 319 -7.80 17.51 -16.50
N ASP A 320 -6.86 17.90 -15.64
CA ASP A 320 -5.56 17.23 -15.49
C ASP A 320 -5.60 16.03 -14.51
N THR A 321 -6.76 15.77 -13.89
CA THR A 321 -6.91 14.70 -12.88
C THR A 321 -7.21 13.36 -13.56
N VAL A 322 -6.27 12.41 -13.47
CA VAL A 322 -6.45 11.02 -13.93
C VAL A 322 -6.85 10.12 -12.76
N LEU A 323 -8.01 9.50 -12.87
CA LEU A 323 -8.59 8.62 -11.86
C LEU A 323 -8.70 7.18 -12.38
N VAL A 324 -8.63 6.20 -11.48
CA VAL A 324 -8.81 4.78 -11.77
C VAL A 324 -9.82 4.11 -10.83
N ALA A 325 -10.61 3.19 -11.36
CA ALA A 325 -11.57 2.38 -10.62
C ALA A 325 -10.89 1.20 -9.90
N LYS A 326 -9.81 1.47 -9.15
CA LYS A 326 -9.21 0.49 -8.23
C LYS A 326 -9.78 0.71 -6.83
N PRO A 327 -10.58 -0.21 -6.27
CA PRO A 327 -11.27 -0.01 -4.99
C PRO A 327 -10.29 0.26 -3.85
N HIS A 328 -10.77 0.94 -2.81
CA HIS A 328 -10.06 1.03 -1.54
C HIS A 328 -10.15 -0.31 -0.81
N ARG A 329 -9.17 -0.64 0.04
CA ARG A 329 -9.23 -1.84 0.90
C ARG A 329 -10.49 -1.97 1.78
N LEU A 330 -11.18 -0.87 2.09
CA LEU A 330 -12.35 -0.85 2.98
C LEU A 330 -13.61 -0.56 2.17
N ALA A 331 -14.57 -1.49 2.20
CA ALA A 331 -15.78 -1.44 1.38
C ALA A 331 -16.65 -0.17 1.59
N GLN A 332 -16.51 0.52 2.72
CA GLN A 332 -17.17 1.82 2.97
C GLN A 332 -16.71 2.93 2.01
N TYR A 333 -15.54 2.77 1.39
CA TYR A 333 -14.94 3.70 0.44
C TYR A 333 -15.05 3.22 -1.03
N ASP A 334 -15.79 2.14 -1.31
CA ASP A 334 -16.00 1.57 -2.68
C ASP A 334 -16.56 2.58 -3.70
N ASN A 335 -17.16 3.68 -3.25
CA ASN A 335 -17.72 4.72 -4.11
C ASN A 335 -16.66 5.76 -4.56
N LEU A 336 -15.43 5.70 -4.02
CA LEU A 336 -14.37 6.63 -4.32
C LEU A 336 -13.46 6.12 -5.44
N TRP A 337 -13.17 6.98 -6.41
CA TRP A 337 -12.16 6.75 -7.43
C TRP A 337 -10.76 7.02 -6.85
N ARG A 338 -9.76 6.22 -7.25
CA ARG A 338 -8.37 6.37 -6.78
C ARG A 338 -7.58 7.27 -7.74
N LEU A 339 -6.77 8.20 -7.20
CA LEU A 339 -5.87 9.04 -7.99
C LEU A 339 -4.72 8.22 -8.62
N SER A 340 -4.45 8.41 -9.90
CA SER A 340 -3.40 7.69 -10.63
C SER A 340 -2.02 8.33 -10.45
N LEU A 341 -1.30 7.93 -9.38
CA LEU A 341 0.05 8.45 -9.09
C LEU A 341 1.16 7.73 -9.89
N ARG A 342 1.04 6.41 -10.09
CA ARG A 342 2.08 5.54 -10.65
C ARG A 342 2.76 6.04 -11.95
N PRO A 343 2.03 6.56 -12.97
CA PRO A 343 2.68 7.03 -14.20
C PRO A 343 3.63 8.20 -13.94
N ALA A 344 3.24 9.14 -13.09
CA ALA A 344 4.06 10.29 -12.72
C ALA A 344 5.24 9.88 -11.80
N GLU A 345 5.03 8.95 -10.86
CA GLU A 345 6.09 8.40 -9.99
C GLU A 345 7.21 7.76 -10.81
N THR A 346 6.84 6.88 -11.75
CA THR A 346 7.81 6.17 -12.61
C THR A 346 8.42 7.06 -13.68
N ALA A 347 7.72 8.09 -14.15
CA ALA A 347 8.29 9.10 -15.04
C ALA A 347 9.33 9.96 -14.29
N ARG A 348 9.03 10.39 -13.06
CA ARG A 348 9.97 11.16 -12.23
C ARG A 348 11.21 10.35 -11.88
N LEU A 349 11.06 9.08 -11.50
CA LEU A 349 12.18 8.18 -11.21
C LEU A 349 13.09 8.02 -12.43
N ARG A 350 12.53 7.74 -13.62
CA ARG A 350 13.29 7.61 -14.87
C ARG A 350 13.97 8.91 -15.27
N ALA A 351 13.32 10.06 -15.11
CA ALA A 351 13.91 11.35 -15.44
C ALA A 351 15.12 11.68 -14.54
N LEU A 352 15.10 11.26 -13.27
CA LEU A 352 16.24 11.41 -12.36
C LEU A 352 17.41 10.50 -12.79
N ASP A 353 17.17 9.20 -12.97
CA ASP A 353 18.23 8.26 -13.40
C ASP A 353 18.75 8.55 -14.82
N GLN A 354 17.95 9.13 -15.71
CA GLN A 354 18.40 9.55 -17.04
C GLN A 354 19.31 10.79 -16.98
N ALA A 355 19.17 11.64 -15.96
CA ALA A 355 19.96 12.86 -15.83
C ALA A 355 21.40 12.61 -15.35
N ASP A 356 21.62 11.58 -14.52
CA ASP A 356 22.92 11.27 -13.91
C ASP A 356 23.40 9.82 -14.12
N SER A 357 22.65 8.99 -14.84
CA SER A 357 22.87 7.53 -14.96
C SER A 357 22.88 6.81 -13.61
N GLY A 358 22.09 7.31 -12.66
CA GLY A 358 22.04 6.84 -11.28
C GLY A 358 21.40 5.48 -11.06
N CYS A 359 21.58 4.96 -9.85
CA CYS A 359 21.15 3.62 -9.44
C CYS A 359 19.77 3.57 -8.74
N ARG A 360 18.90 4.61 -8.83
CA ARG A 360 17.63 4.64 -8.08
C ARG A 360 16.70 3.50 -8.49
N SER A 361 16.53 3.29 -9.80
CA SER A 361 15.73 2.18 -10.35
C SER A 361 16.32 0.81 -10.02
N LEU A 362 17.65 0.70 -9.91
CA LEU A 362 18.32 -0.53 -9.49
C LEU A 362 18.04 -0.84 -8.01
N CYS A 363 18.19 0.16 -7.13
CA CYS A 363 17.85 0.06 -5.72
C CYS A 363 16.38 -0.31 -5.50
N LEU A 364 15.46 0.36 -6.21
CA LEU A 364 14.03 0.05 -6.20
C LEU A 364 13.74 -1.40 -6.62
N LYS A 365 14.38 -1.91 -7.68
CA LYS A 365 14.19 -3.30 -8.14
C LYS A 365 14.71 -4.29 -7.10
N ILE A 366 15.81 -4.01 -6.41
CA ILE A 366 16.30 -4.87 -5.32
C ILE A 366 15.29 -4.89 -4.15
N LEU A 367 14.84 -3.72 -3.67
CA LEU A 367 13.83 -3.62 -2.60
C LEU A 367 12.53 -4.35 -2.95
N LYS A 368 12.04 -4.18 -4.19
CA LYS A 368 10.86 -4.91 -4.68
C LYS A 368 11.05 -6.42 -4.70
N ALA A 369 12.23 -6.91 -5.10
CA ALA A 369 12.52 -8.34 -5.16
C ALA A 369 12.57 -8.97 -3.75
N ILE A 370 13.14 -8.25 -2.78
CA ILE A 370 13.14 -8.64 -1.36
C ILE A 370 11.69 -8.71 -0.85
N CYS A 371 10.89 -7.66 -1.05
CA CYS A 371 9.50 -7.63 -0.57
C CYS A 371 8.61 -8.69 -1.24
N LYS A 372 8.88 -9.02 -2.51
CA LYS A 372 8.18 -10.11 -3.24
C LYS A 372 8.62 -11.51 -2.80
N SER A 373 9.84 -11.67 -2.28
CA SER A 373 10.40 -12.97 -1.89
C SER A 373 10.26 -13.26 -0.39
N THR A 374 10.00 -12.24 0.43
CA THR A 374 9.85 -12.33 1.89
C THR A 374 8.38 -12.10 2.28
N PRO A 375 7.61 -13.13 2.69
CA PRO A 375 6.17 -13.02 2.89
C PRO A 375 5.71 -11.92 3.86
N SER A 376 6.41 -11.71 4.98
CA SER A 376 6.07 -10.64 5.95
C SER A 376 6.28 -9.23 5.39
N LEU A 377 7.08 -9.07 4.33
CA LEU A 377 7.25 -7.81 3.60
C LEU A 377 6.31 -7.68 2.39
N GLY A 378 5.48 -8.70 2.11
CA GLY A 378 4.60 -8.75 0.93
C GLY A 378 3.52 -7.68 0.88
N HIS A 379 3.21 -7.05 2.02
CA HIS A 379 2.27 -5.92 2.12
C HIS A 379 2.85 -4.60 1.57
N LEU A 380 4.19 -4.51 1.39
CA LEU A 380 4.83 -3.33 0.82
C LEU A 380 4.64 -3.25 -0.70
N THR A 381 3.94 -2.21 -1.14
CA THR A 381 3.63 -1.99 -2.55
C THR A 381 4.78 -1.32 -3.31
N ALA A 382 4.83 -1.55 -4.62
CA ALA A 382 5.82 -0.91 -5.49
C ALA A 382 5.73 0.63 -5.47
N SER A 383 4.55 1.23 -5.21
CA SER A 383 4.40 2.69 -5.12
C SER A 383 4.99 3.23 -3.82
N GLN A 384 4.75 2.58 -2.67
CA GLN A 384 5.38 2.93 -1.39
C GLN A 384 6.92 2.90 -1.52
N LEU A 385 7.48 1.79 -2.04
CA LEU A 385 8.93 1.67 -2.26
C LEU A 385 9.49 2.71 -3.25
N THR A 386 8.72 3.07 -4.29
CA THR A 386 9.12 4.13 -5.23
C THR A 386 9.16 5.50 -4.53
N ASN A 387 8.19 5.80 -3.67
CA ASN A 387 8.15 7.08 -2.96
C ASN A 387 9.27 7.19 -1.91
N VAL A 388 9.65 6.11 -1.21
CA VAL A 388 10.84 6.11 -0.34
C VAL A 388 12.10 6.51 -1.13
N ILE A 389 12.29 5.95 -2.34
CA ILE A 389 13.42 6.30 -3.21
C ILE A 389 13.32 7.74 -3.74
N LEU A 390 12.12 8.23 -4.08
CA LEU A 390 11.89 9.60 -4.54
C LEU A 390 12.07 10.65 -3.44
N LEU A 391 11.79 10.32 -2.18
CA LEU A 391 12.04 11.17 -1.02
C LEU A 391 13.54 11.19 -0.69
N LEU A 392 14.19 10.03 -0.64
CA LEU A 392 15.65 9.94 -0.45
C LEU A 392 16.41 10.68 -1.57
N ALA A 393 15.92 10.68 -2.80
CA ALA A 393 16.51 11.44 -3.91
C ALA A 393 16.31 12.97 -3.84
N GLN A 394 15.58 13.49 -2.84
CA GLN A 394 15.55 14.92 -2.51
C GLN A 394 16.61 15.30 -1.47
N GLU A 395 16.98 14.35 -0.61
CA GLU A 395 18.01 14.50 0.43
C GLU A 395 19.41 14.24 -0.14
N GLU A 396 19.52 13.23 -1.01
CA GLU A 396 20.78 12.71 -1.54
C GLU A 396 20.88 12.93 -3.05
N ALA A 397 21.87 13.73 -3.47
CA ALA A 397 22.09 14.05 -4.88
C ALA A 397 22.91 12.97 -5.62
N ASP A 398 23.93 12.39 -4.98
CA ASP A 398 24.78 11.36 -5.58
C ASP A 398 24.06 10.00 -5.60
N TRP A 399 23.82 9.46 -6.79
CA TRP A 399 23.29 8.11 -7.00
C TRP A 399 24.19 7.28 -7.94
N SER A 400 25.47 7.60 -7.99
CA SER A 400 26.47 6.85 -8.75
C SER A 400 26.44 5.33 -8.39
N PRO A 401 26.85 4.44 -9.30
CA PRO A 401 26.72 3.00 -9.11
C PRO A 401 27.34 2.47 -7.81
N ASP A 402 28.44 3.07 -7.36
CA ASP A 402 29.19 2.65 -6.18
C ASP A 402 28.45 2.96 -4.86
N MET A 403 27.54 3.93 -4.86
CA MET A 403 26.73 4.32 -3.69
C MET A 403 25.51 3.41 -3.44
N LEU A 404 25.26 2.40 -4.27
CA LEU A 404 24.06 1.54 -4.19
C LEU A 404 23.89 0.91 -2.80
N ALA A 405 24.95 0.43 -2.15
CA ALA A 405 24.88 -0.15 -0.81
C ALA A 405 24.44 0.86 0.26
N ASP A 406 24.97 2.09 0.22
CA ASP A 406 24.62 3.13 1.18
C ASP A 406 23.19 3.63 0.97
N ARG A 407 22.80 3.85 -0.29
CA ARG A 407 21.42 4.22 -0.67
C ARG A 407 20.41 3.14 -0.29
N PHE A 408 20.77 1.87 -0.41
CA PHE A 408 19.95 0.74 0.04
C PHE A 408 19.75 0.77 1.57
N LEU A 409 20.83 0.95 2.35
CA LEU A 409 20.72 1.04 3.81
C LEU A 409 19.96 2.28 4.27
N GLN A 410 20.12 3.42 3.59
CA GLN A 410 19.33 4.62 3.83
C GLN A 410 17.84 4.40 3.52
N ALA A 411 17.50 3.74 2.40
CA ALA A 411 16.13 3.42 2.05
C ALA A 411 15.47 2.50 3.09
N LEU A 412 16.19 1.52 3.64
CA LEU A 412 15.69 0.68 4.74
C LEU A 412 15.43 1.51 6.02
N ARG A 413 16.36 2.40 6.40
CA ARG A 413 16.20 3.26 7.59
C ARG A 413 15.06 4.27 7.42
N GLY A 414 14.93 4.87 6.23
CA GLY A 414 13.83 5.77 5.89
C GLY A 414 12.49 5.04 5.95
N LEU A 415 12.39 3.85 5.35
CA LEU A 415 11.19 3.02 5.40
C LEU A 415 10.80 2.66 6.84
N ILE A 416 11.75 2.28 7.70
CA ILE A 416 11.52 2.07 9.13
C ILE A 416 10.96 3.34 9.79
N SER A 417 11.57 4.51 9.55
CA SER A 417 11.13 5.77 10.14
C SER A 417 9.70 6.18 9.69
N TYR A 418 9.33 5.95 8.43
CA TYR A 418 7.97 6.18 7.95
C TYR A 418 6.96 5.20 8.57
N LEU A 419 7.35 3.95 8.81
CA LEU A 419 6.52 2.95 9.50
C LEU A 419 6.32 3.33 10.98
N GLU A 420 7.37 3.75 11.69
CA GLU A 420 7.25 4.26 13.07
C GLU A 420 6.35 5.49 13.19
N ALA A 421 6.33 6.35 12.16
CA ALA A 421 5.42 7.49 12.08
C ALA A 421 3.99 7.10 11.64
N GLY A 422 3.78 5.88 11.12
CA GLY A 422 2.53 5.46 10.46
C GLY A 422 2.19 6.23 9.17
N ILE A 423 3.14 7.01 8.64
CA ILE A 423 2.90 7.98 7.56
C ILE A 423 4.07 7.93 6.56
N LEU A 424 3.75 7.52 5.33
CA LEU A 424 4.61 7.70 4.16
C LEU A 424 3.93 8.68 3.20
N PRO A 425 4.34 9.96 3.13
CA PRO A 425 3.74 10.92 2.21
C PRO A 425 4.12 10.55 0.75
N SER A 426 3.22 10.77 -0.20
CA SER A 426 3.60 10.72 -1.62
C SER A 426 4.50 11.91 -1.96
N ALA A 427 5.62 11.64 -2.62
CA ALA A 427 6.57 12.65 -3.10
C ALA A 427 5.97 13.60 -4.16
N LEU A 428 4.83 13.21 -4.78
CA LEU A 428 4.13 14.03 -5.77
C LEU A 428 2.90 14.75 -5.21
N ASN A 429 2.27 14.19 -4.17
CA ASN A 429 1.16 14.83 -3.46
C ASN A 429 1.28 14.57 -1.95
N PRO A 430 1.95 15.46 -1.20
CA PRO A 430 2.25 15.26 0.23
C PRO A 430 1.02 15.09 1.13
N LYS A 431 -0.20 15.42 0.67
CA LYS A 431 -1.44 15.15 1.42
C LYS A 431 -1.77 13.66 1.49
N VAL A 432 -1.27 12.85 0.55
CA VAL A 432 -1.60 11.43 0.42
C VAL A 432 -0.65 10.59 1.27
N ASN A 433 -1.16 9.96 2.33
CA ASN A 433 -0.43 8.94 3.08
C ASN A 433 -0.57 7.58 2.36
N LEU A 434 0.55 7.06 1.84
CA LEU A 434 0.61 5.77 1.14
C LEU A 434 0.48 4.56 2.08
N PHE A 435 0.53 4.76 3.40
CA PHE A 435 0.23 3.73 4.40
C PHE A 435 -1.22 3.76 4.91
N ALA A 436 -2.08 4.65 4.40
CA ALA A 436 -3.48 4.75 4.86
C ALA A 436 -4.35 3.49 4.62
N GLU A 437 -3.92 2.58 3.74
CA GLU A 437 -4.59 1.28 3.50
C GLU A 437 -3.96 0.10 4.30
N LEU A 438 -2.91 0.34 5.07
CA LEU A 438 -2.32 -0.66 5.98
C LEU A 438 -2.99 -0.60 7.36
N THR A 439 -3.09 -1.73 8.05
CA THR A 439 -3.54 -1.75 9.45
C THR A 439 -2.36 -1.44 10.39
N PRO A 440 -2.61 -0.96 11.63
CA PRO A 440 -1.54 -0.74 12.60
C PRO A 440 -0.68 -1.99 12.85
N GLU A 441 -1.31 -3.17 12.87
CA GLU A 441 -0.63 -4.45 13.08
C GLU A 441 0.30 -4.82 11.91
N GLU A 442 -0.09 -4.53 10.67
CA GLU A 442 0.79 -4.71 9.50
C GLU A 442 1.97 -3.73 9.53
N ILE A 443 1.74 -2.48 9.95
CA ILE A 443 2.80 -1.47 10.10
C ILE A 443 3.82 -1.92 11.15
N ASP A 444 3.35 -2.43 12.29
CA ASP A 444 4.20 -2.98 13.36
C ASP A 444 4.97 -4.23 12.90
N GLU A 445 4.35 -5.18 12.18
CA GLU A 445 5.00 -6.39 11.66
C GLU A 445 6.08 -6.05 10.61
N LEU A 446 5.76 -5.14 9.69
CA LEU A 446 6.72 -4.62 8.70
C LEU A 446 7.91 -3.94 9.38
N GLY A 447 7.63 -3.05 10.35
CA GLY A 447 8.66 -2.36 11.12
C GLY A 447 9.57 -3.32 11.88
N TYR A 448 8.98 -4.30 12.59
CA TYR A 448 9.72 -5.33 13.31
C TYR A 448 10.60 -6.19 12.40
N THR A 449 10.07 -6.65 11.27
CA THR A 449 10.81 -7.45 10.28
C THR A 449 12.04 -6.70 9.75
N LEU A 450 11.86 -5.42 9.40
CA LEU A 450 12.95 -4.57 8.90
C LEU A 450 13.97 -4.26 10.02
N TYR A 451 13.52 -4.04 11.25
CA TYR A 451 14.42 -3.83 12.40
C TYR A 451 15.30 -5.04 12.70
N CYS A 452 14.72 -6.25 12.74
CA CYS A 452 15.49 -7.50 12.89
C CYS A 452 16.49 -7.71 11.74
N SER A 453 16.17 -7.22 10.55
CA SER A 453 17.03 -7.31 9.37
C SER A 453 18.13 -6.25 9.33
N LEU A 454 18.02 -5.16 10.09
CA LEU A 454 18.96 -4.03 10.01
C LEU A 454 20.37 -4.39 10.53
N SER A 455 20.47 -5.32 11.49
CA SER A 455 21.76 -5.79 12.01
C SER A 455 22.52 -6.68 11.03
N GLU A 456 21.81 -7.44 10.19
CA GLU A 456 22.36 -8.33 9.18
C GLU A 456 21.57 -8.19 7.86
N PRO A 457 21.72 -7.09 7.12
CA PRO A 457 20.91 -6.79 5.92
C PRO A 457 21.09 -7.81 4.79
N GLU A 458 22.11 -8.66 4.89
CA GLU A 458 22.38 -9.77 3.98
C GLU A 458 21.35 -10.91 4.10
N VAL A 459 20.65 -11.02 5.24
CA VAL A 459 19.59 -12.02 5.45
C VAL A 459 18.42 -11.80 4.48
N LEU A 460 18.11 -10.53 4.17
CA LEU A 460 17.09 -10.15 3.19
C LEU A 460 17.42 -10.60 1.75
N LEU A 461 18.67 -10.99 1.47
CA LEU A 461 19.14 -11.41 0.15
C LEU A 461 19.16 -12.94 -0.03
N GLN A 462 18.68 -13.69 0.96
CA GLN A 462 18.67 -15.17 0.92
C GLN A 462 17.40 -15.76 0.30
N THR A 463 16.32 -14.96 0.18
CA THR A 463 15.00 -15.33 -0.34
C THR A 463 14.74 -14.80 -1.75
#